data_AF-A0A0N4XMZ9-F1
#
_entry.id   AF-A0A0N4XMZ9-F1
#
_cell.length_a   1.000
_cell.length_b   1.000
_cell.length_c   1.000
_cell.angle_alpha   90.00
_cell.angle_beta   90.00
_cell.angle_gamma   90.00
#
_symmetry.space_group_name_H-M   'P 1'
#
loop_
_entity.id
_entity.type
_entity.pdbx_description
1 polymer ?
#
loop_
_entity_poly.entity_id
_entity_poly.type
_entity_poly.pdbx_seq_one_letter_code
_entity_poly.pdbx_strand_id
1 'polypeptide(L)'
;MQKQFEEFGKVNSFFLEAHRALWPQIEQVLKNDAFKDYGVVFTGHSLGGAIAAMSAVKAVKLGLLSTEQVTIYTYGEPRVGDYTFAKNFDELVRNR
;
A
#
# COMPACT_ATOMS: atom_id res chain seq x y z
N MET A 1 1.00 -12.70 -14.59
CA MET A 1 1.55 -11.60 -15.42
C MET A 1 1.54 -10.33 -14.60
N GLN A 2 2.45 -9.37 -14.85
CA GLN A 2 2.45 -8.08 -14.14
C GLN A 2 1.59 -7.05 -14.90
N LYS A 3 0.97 -6.12 -14.16
CA LYS A 3 0.17 -5.00 -14.69
C LYS A 3 0.63 -3.68 -14.09
N GLN A 4 0.44 -2.59 -14.82
CA GLN A 4 0.74 -1.25 -14.34
C GLN A 4 -0.14 -0.90 -13.13
N PHE A 5 0.49 -0.57 -12.01
CA PHE A 5 -0.15 -0.01 -10.83
C PHE A 5 0.08 1.50 -10.84
N GLU A 6 -0.73 2.20 -11.64
CA GLU A 6 -0.71 3.67 -11.74
C GLU A 6 0.73 4.19 -11.98
N GLU A 7 1.20 5.19 -11.24
CA GLU A 7 2.58 5.71 -11.33
C GLU A 7 3.57 4.95 -10.42
N PHE A 8 3.12 3.90 -9.74
CA PHE A 8 3.89 3.22 -8.69
C PHE A 8 4.83 2.14 -9.23
N GLY A 9 4.68 1.74 -10.50
CA GLY A 9 5.42 0.63 -11.10
C GLY A 9 4.49 -0.50 -11.52
N LYS A 10 5.05 -1.67 -11.84
CA LYS A 10 4.24 -2.85 -12.19
C LYS A 10 4.16 -3.81 -11.02
N VAL A 11 2.97 -4.36 -10.81
CA VAL A 11 2.70 -5.35 -9.74
C VAL A 11 2.05 -6.60 -10.32
N ASN A 12 2.05 -7.70 -9.56
CA ASN A 12 1.33 -8.90 -9.98
C ASN A 12 -0.16 -8.59 -10.24
N SER A 13 -0.68 -9.04 -11.38
CA SER A 13 -2.06 -8.76 -11.80
C SER A 13 -3.09 -9.24 -10.78
N PHE A 14 -2.88 -10.39 -10.15
CA PHE A 14 -3.81 -10.93 -9.15
C PHE A 14 -3.88 -10.02 -7.91
N PHE A 15 -2.73 -9.54 -7.43
CA PHE A 15 -2.69 -8.62 -6.29
C PHE A 15 -3.34 -7.28 -6.64
N LEU A 16 -3.15 -6.80 -7.87
CA LEU A 16 -3.77 -5.56 -8.35
C LEU A 16 -5.29 -5.63 -8.37
N GLU A 17 -5.88 -6.71 -8.88
CA GLU A 17 -7.35 -6.82 -8.91
C GLU A 17 -7.92 -6.94 -7.48
N ALA A 18 -7.26 -7.70 -6.59
CA ALA A 18 -7.67 -7.80 -5.19
C ALA A 18 -7.56 -6.44 -4.47
N HIS A 19 -6.46 -5.71 -4.68
CA HIS A 19 -6.28 -4.37 -4.15
C HIS A 19 -7.36 -3.40 -4.66
N ARG A 20 -7.67 -3.40 -5.97
CA ARG A 20 -8.71 -2.54 -6.54
C ARG A 20 -10.09 -2.79 -5.96
N ALA A 21 -10.42 -4.04 -5.63
CA ALA A 21 -11.69 -4.38 -5.02
C ALA A 21 -11.84 -3.84 -3.58
N LEU A 22 -10.72 -3.68 -2.86
CA LEU A 22 -10.71 -3.23 -1.46
C LEU A 22 -10.40 -1.74 -1.29
N TRP A 23 -9.73 -1.12 -2.28
CA TRP A 23 -9.25 0.25 -2.19
C TRP A 23 -10.35 1.29 -1.89
N PRO A 24 -11.56 1.24 -2.49
CA PRO A 24 -12.59 2.25 -2.21
C PRO A 24 -12.96 2.35 -0.73
N GLN A 25 -13.05 1.22 -0.04
CA GLN A 25 -13.38 1.15 1.39
C GLN A 25 -12.22 1.64 2.25
N ILE A 26 -10.99 1.28 1.88
CA ILE A 26 -9.77 1.75 2.56
C ILE A 26 -9.66 3.28 2.43
N GLU A 27 -9.80 3.80 1.22
CA GLU A 27 -9.72 5.23 0.92
C GLU A 27 -10.79 6.03 1.66
N GLN A 28 -12.01 5.49 1.77
CA GLN A 28 -13.08 6.13 2.54
C GLN A 28 -12.71 6.30 4.01
N VAL A 29 -12.07 5.30 4.64
CA VAL A 29 -11.64 5.39 6.04
C VAL A 29 -10.50 6.40 6.19
N LEU A 30 -9.53 6.39 5.27
CA LEU A 30 -8.38 7.30 5.31
C LEU A 30 -8.76 8.76 5.10
N LYS A 31 -9.84 9.04 4.36
CA LYS A 31 -10.36 10.40 4.16
C LYS A 31 -11.23 10.91 5.31
N ASN A 32 -11.47 10.12 6.34
CA ASN A 32 -12.28 10.55 7.47
C ASN A 32 -11.49 11.48 8.39
N ASP A 33 -11.92 12.74 8.46
CA ASP A 33 -11.29 13.79 9.28
C ASP A 33 -11.16 13.42 10.77
N ALA A 34 -11.99 12.51 11.27
CA ALA A 34 -11.91 12.02 12.65
C ALA A 34 -10.59 11.28 12.94
N PHE A 35 -9.90 10.78 11.90
CA PHE A 35 -8.67 9.98 12.03
C PHE A 35 -7.44 10.66 11.42
N LYS A 36 -7.55 11.91 10.94
CA LYS A 36 -6.49 12.58 10.16
C LYS A 36 -5.14 12.70 10.89
N ASP A 37 -5.15 12.77 12.22
CA ASP A 37 -3.96 12.95 13.06
C ASP A 37 -3.41 11.62 13.60
N TYR A 38 -3.99 10.48 13.22
CA TYR A 38 -3.60 9.16 13.71
C TYR A 38 -2.46 8.57 12.88
N GLY A 39 -1.64 7.73 13.53
CA GLY A 39 -0.78 6.79 12.82
C GLY A 39 -1.60 5.62 12.28
N VAL A 40 -1.25 5.14 11.09
CA VAL A 40 -1.94 4.03 10.41
C VAL A 40 -0.98 2.86 10.24
N VAL A 41 -1.39 1.71 10.76
CA VAL A 41 -0.68 0.45 10.58
C VAL A 41 -1.34 -0.34 9.45
N PHE A 42 -0.59 -0.58 8.38
CA PHE A 42 -0.97 -1.54 7.34
C PHE A 42 -0.40 -2.91 7.72
N THR A 43 -1.23 -3.95 7.72
CA THR A 43 -0.75 -5.30 8.01
C THR A 43 -1.48 -6.36 7.21
N GLY A 44 -0.83 -7.52 7.03
CA GLY A 44 -1.43 -8.66 6.37
C GLY A 44 -0.51 -9.87 6.29
N HIS A 45 -1.12 -11.04 6.14
CA HIS A 45 -0.44 -12.31 5.93
C HIS A 45 -0.60 -12.77 4.47
N SER A 46 0.45 -13.34 3.88
CA SER A 46 0.43 -13.90 2.52
C SER A 46 -0.06 -12.87 1.49
N LEU A 47 -1.13 -13.16 0.73
CA LEU A 47 -1.78 -12.20 -0.17
C LEU A 47 -2.13 -10.88 0.51
N GLY A 48 -2.59 -10.92 1.76
CA GLY A 48 -2.92 -9.72 2.53
C GLY A 48 -1.71 -8.82 2.76
N GLY A 49 -0.49 -9.39 2.86
CA GLY A 49 0.75 -8.61 2.95
C GLY A 49 0.98 -7.79 1.69
N ALA A 50 0.79 -8.41 0.51
CA ALA A 50 0.95 -7.71 -0.76
C ALA A 50 -0.07 -6.57 -0.92
N ILE A 51 -1.32 -6.80 -0.52
CA ILE A 51 -2.36 -5.76 -0.53
C ILE A 51 -2.01 -4.63 0.45
N ALA A 52 -1.56 -4.97 1.66
CA ALA A 52 -1.13 -3.99 2.66
C ALA A 52 0.01 -3.10 2.14
N ALA A 53 1.03 -3.69 1.49
CA ALA A 53 2.14 -2.95 0.91
C ALA A 53 1.68 -1.99 -0.21
N MET A 54 0.81 -2.47 -1.11
CA MET A 54 0.24 -1.64 -2.17
C MET A 54 -0.61 -0.49 -1.62
N SER A 55 -1.41 -0.74 -0.59
CA SER A 55 -2.27 0.27 0.03
C SER A 55 -1.47 1.33 0.79
N ALA A 56 -0.40 0.94 1.49
CA ALA A 56 0.49 1.86 2.18
C ALA A 56 1.13 2.86 1.20
N VAL A 57 1.72 2.36 0.11
CA VAL A 57 2.34 3.20 -0.93
C VAL A 57 1.32 4.15 -1.56
N LYS A 58 0.14 3.62 -1.93
CA LYS A 58 -0.90 4.42 -2.57
C LYS A 58 -1.44 5.51 -1.62
N ALA A 59 -1.63 5.21 -0.35
CA ALA A 59 -2.10 6.17 0.65
C ALA A 59 -1.13 7.36 0.77
N VAL A 60 0.18 7.11 0.85
CA VAL A 60 1.18 8.18 0.92
C VAL A 60 1.22 8.98 -0.38
N LYS A 61 1.24 8.32 -1.54
CA LYS A 61 1.37 9.05 -2.80
C LYS A 61 0.14 9.88 -3.17
N LEU A 62 -1.05 9.45 -2.77
CA LEU A 62 -2.26 10.26 -2.92
C LEU A 62 -2.37 11.39 -1.89
N GLY A 63 -1.40 11.52 -0.99
CA GLY A 63 -1.39 12.54 0.06
C GLY A 63 -2.46 12.31 1.14
N LEU A 64 -2.99 11.08 1.24
CA LEU A 64 -3.96 10.72 2.28
C LEU A 64 -3.29 10.52 3.64
N LEU A 65 -2.02 10.14 3.64
CA LEU A 65 -1.18 9.98 4.83
C LEU A 65 0.21 10.53 4.55
N SER A 66 0.90 11.06 5.56
CA SER A 66 2.34 11.31 5.46
C SER A 66 3.14 10.02 5.67
N THR A 67 4.40 10.01 5.22
CA THR A 67 5.35 8.92 5.50
C THR A 67 5.51 8.69 7.01
N GLU A 68 5.39 9.74 7.82
CA GLU A 68 5.48 9.71 9.27
C GLU A 68 4.26 9.04 9.93
N GLN A 69 3.11 9.02 9.26
CA GLN A 69 1.91 8.34 9.76
C GLN A 69 1.88 6.86 9.43
N VAL A 70 2.64 6.40 8.45
CA VAL A 70 2.58 5.01 7.98
C VAL A 70 3.56 4.11 8.74
N THR A 71 3.04 2.96 9.18
CA THR A 71 3.82 1.81 9.63
C THR A 71 3.28 0.57 8.93
N ILE A 72 4.17 -0.38 8.58
CA ILE A 72 3.77 -1.61 7.90
C ILE A 72 4.37 -2.85 8.57
N TYR A 73 3.54 -3.89 8.73
CA TYR A 73 3.97 -5.21 9.20
C TYR A 73 3.35 -6.29 8.33
N THR A 74 4.16 -7.04 7.59
CA THR A 74 3.68 -8.13 6.75
C THR A 74 4.31 -9.46 7.13
N TYR A 75 3.57 -10.55 6.94
CA TYR A 75 4.00 -11.90 7.31
C TYR A 75 3.85 -12.83 6.11
N GLY A 76 4.96 -13.40 5.63
CA GLY A 76 4.95 -14.28 4.46
C GLY A 76 4.48 -13.59 3.18
N GLU A 77 4.70 -12.27 3.06
CA GLU A 77 4.36 -11.50 1.88
C GLU A 77 5.13 -12.00 0.64
N PRO A 78 4.44 -12.29 -0.49
CA PRO A 78 5.11 -12.58 -1.75
C PRO A 78 5.67 -11.31 -2.39
N ARG A 79 6.67 -11.43 -3.26
CA ARG A 79 7.16 -10.29 -4.07
C ARG A 79 6.00 -9.65 -4.83
N VAL A 80 5.75 -8.36 -4.56
CA VAL A 80 4.58 -7.63 -5.07
C VAL A 80 4.78 -7.11 -6.49
N GLY A 81 5.90 -6.42 -6.71
CA GLY A 81 6.12 -5.66 -7.94
C GLY A 81 7.55 -5.70 -8.48
N ASP A 82 7.73 -4.91 -9.53
CA ASP A 82 9.01 -4.67 -10.19
C ASP A 82 9.90 -3.73 -9.39
N TYR A 83 11.07 -3.44 -9.95
CA TYR A 83 12.05 -2.54 -9.33
C TYR A 83 11.48 -1.15 -9.05
N THR A 84 10.66 -0.61 -9.96
CA THR A 84 10.04 0.70 -9.79
C THR A 84 9.11 0.71 -8.58
N PHE A 85 8.29 -0.33 -8.41
CA PHE A 85 7.48 -0.49 -7.21
C PHE A 85 8.31 -0.60 -5.94
N ALA A 86 9.33 -1.45 -5.93
CA ALA A 86 10.20 -1.62 -4.77
C ALA A 86 10.88 -0.30 -4.36
N LYS A 87 11.40 0.45 -5.33
CA LYS A 87 12.03 1.75 -5.09
C LYS A 87 11.04 2.76 -4.49
N ASN A 88 9.85 2.90 -5.09
CA ASN A 88 8.81 3.79 -4.57
C ASN A 88 8.35 3.37 -3.16
N PHE A 89 8.28 2.06 -2.90
CA PHE A 89 7.95 1.53 -1.59
C PHE A 89 8.99 1.96 -0.55
N ASP A 90 10.28 1.73 -0.81
CA ASP A 90 11.36 2.07 0.12
C ASP A 90 11.46 3.59 0.39
N GLU A 91 11.13 4.42 -0.60
CA GLU A 91 11.12 5.89 -0.46
C GLU A 91 9.94 6.40 0.38
N LEU A 92 8.76 5.79 0.24
CA LEU A 92 7.50 6.30 0.82
C LEU A 92 7.12 5.63 2.13
N VAL A 93 7.54 4.39 2.34
CA VAL A 93 7.22 3.57 3.51
C VAL A 93 8.51 3.25 4.25
N ARG A 94 8.80 3.99 5.32
CA ARG A 94 10.02 3.80 6.10
C ARG A 94 9.98 2.47 6.86
N ASN A 95 11.07 1.72 6.77
CA ASN A 95 11.37 0.65 7.72
C ASN A 95 11.59 1.28 9.10
N ARG A 96 10.79 0.88 10.10
CA ARG A 96 10.94 1.28 11.50
C ARG A 96 11.08 0.07 12.39
#